data_AF-A0A016SUS7-F1
#
_entry.id   AF-A0A016SUS7-F1
#
_cell.length_a   1.000
_cell.length_b   1.000
_cell.length_c   1.000
_cell.angle_alpha   90.00
_cell.angle_beta   90.00
_cell.angle_gamma   90.00
#
_symmetry.space_group_name_H-M   'P 1'
#
loop_
_entity.id
_entity.type
_entity.pdbx_description
1 polymer ?
#
loop_
_entity_poly.entity_id
_entity_poly.type
_entity_poly.pdbx_seq_one_letter_code
_entity_poly.pdbx_strand_id
1 'polypeptide(L)'
;MSSECERGPLTTSTLDYWIQHVVFPCQVTILAMVIYDIVRNVTSAKARIVAKPNLLLLALLNLLIFGSMLPQSLGSFSWFFENETFRRFYHHSKIPINALSNLMSAMEICITLAICLECYLRSKSSSLTKCFEPNARYAIFLVTVLAASMALTAYHFVLYELDTGYKCNGTKLVVRIKLNTDLLTMAAIKFFNLTQAVVVIVIPCICMILVNHKHAELIRSDVFPTSSFSECRELFR
;
A
#
# COMPACT_ATOMS: atom_id res chain seq x y z
N MET A 1 -42.87 -8.12 4.91
CA MET A 1 -41.77 -7.45 4.18
C MET A 1 -41.06 -8.52 3.37
N SER A 2 -40.88 -8.35 2.06
CA SER A 2 -40.13 -9.33 1.26
C SER A 2 -38.65 -9.30 1.68
N SER A 3 -38.03 -10.47 1.78
CA SER A 3 -36.60 -10.65 2.07
C SER A 3 -35.67 -9.87 1.12
N GLU A 4 -36.18 -9.45 -0.04
CA GLU A 4 -35.42 -8.66 -1.03
C GLU A 4 -35.12 -7.21 -0.60
N CYS A 5 -35.89 -6.65 0.34
CA CYS A 5 -35.72 -5.28 0.80
C CYS A 5 -34.88 -5.16 2.08
N GLU A 6 -34.48 -6.28 2.68
CA GLU A 6 -33.58 -6.29 3.83
C GLU A 6 -32.20 -5.76 3.43
N ARG A 7 -31.58 -4.98 4.32
CA ARG A 7 -30.24 -4.42 4.11
C ARG A 7 -29.25 -5.42 4.68
N GLY A 8 -28.28 -5.81 3.87
CA GLY A 8 -27.21 -6.70 4.27
C GLY A 8 -25.84 -6.02 4.16
N PRO A 9 -24.77 -6.74 4.57
CA PRO A 9 -23.40 -6.30 4.42
C PRO A 9 -23.09 -5.84 2.99
N LEU A 10 -22.26 -4.81 2.84
CA LEU A 10 -21.84 -4.28 1.53
C LEU A 10 -20.74 -5.13 0.86
N THR A 11 -20.53 -6.34 1.35
CA THR A 11 -19.55 -7.32 0.87
C THR A 11 -20.12 -8.14 -0.28
N THR A 12 -19.25 -8.58 -1.18
CA THR A 12 -19.62 -9.26 -2.42
C THR A 12 -19.74 -10.78 -2.28
N SER A 13 -19.09 -11.37 -1.28
CA SER A 13 -19.07 -12.81 -1.04
C SER A 13 -18.88 -13.10 0.45
N THR A 14 -19.12 -14.35 0.86
CA THR A 14 -18.84 -14.81 2.24
C THR A 14 -17.37 -14.66 2.61
N LEU A 15 -16.46 -14.92 1.65
CA LEU A 15 -15.02 -14.74 1.86
C LEU A 15 -14.68 -13.26 2.08
N ASP A 16 -15.22 -12.39 1.23
CA ASP A 16 -15.06 -10.93 1.34
C ASP A 16 -15.59 -10.44 2.70
N TYR A 17 -16.73 -10.97 3.17
CA TYR A 17 -17.22 -10.69 4.51
C TYR A 17 -16.21 -11.05 5.60
N TRP A 18 -15.65 -12.26 5.61
CA TRP A 18 -14.66 -12.65 6.63
C TRP A 18 -13.39 -11.81 6.59
N ILE A 19 -12.91 -11.48 5.38
CA ILE A 19 -11.72 -10.64 5.20
C ILE A 19 -11.99 -9.25 5.79
N GLN A 20 -13.11 -8.63 5.40
CA GLN A 20 -13.44 -7.25 5.78
C GLN A 20 -13.85 -7.13 7.25
N HIS A 21 -14.53 -8.14 7.79
CA HIS A 21 -15.10 -8.11 9.14
C HIS A 21 -14.11 -8.52 10.22
N VAL A 22 -13.16 -9.43 9.91
CA VAL A 22 -12.25 -10.02 10.90
C VAL A 22 -10.79 -9.79 10.56
N VAL A 23 -10.35 -10.21 9.37
CA VAL A 23 -8.92 -10.20 9.02
C VAL A 23 -8.39 -8.76 8.96
N PHE A 24 -9.11 -7.86 8.28
CA PHE A 24 -8.67 -6.50 8.08
C PHE A 24 -8.56 -5.70 9.40
N PRO A 25 -9.54 -5.72 10.32
CA PRO A 25 -9.38 -5.10 11.64
C PRO A 25 -8.16 -5.61 12.42
N CYS A 26 -7.88 -6.92 12.37
CA CYS A 26 -6.67 -7.47 12.97
C CYS A 26 -5.40 -6.93 12.31
N GLN A 27 -5.35 -6.87 10.97
CA GLN A 27 -4.21 -6.32 10.24
C GLN A 27 -3.98 -4.83 10.57
N VAL A 28 -5.04 -4.01 10.63
CA VAL A 28 -4.95 -2.59 11.01
C VAL A 28 -4.34 -2.44 12.41
N THR A 29 -4.75 -3.31 13.35
CA THR A 29 -4.25 -3.26 14.73
C THR A 29 -2.75 -3.58 14.78
N ILE A 30 -2.31 -4.62 14.09
CA ILE A 30 -0.89 -4.99 13.99
C ILE A 30 -0.10 -3.86 13.32
N LEU A 31 -0.61 -3.33 12.21
CA LEU A 31 0.02 -2.22 11.50
C LEU A 31 0.16 -0.99 12.38
N ALA A 32 -0.87 -0.64 13.16
CA ALA A 32 -0.81 0.50 14.08
C ALA A 32 0.31 0.33 15.12
N MET A 33 0.51 -0.88 15.64
CA MET A 33 1.64 -1.18 16.55
C MET A 33 2.99 -1.01 15.85
N VAL A 34 3.13 -1.53 14.62
CA VAL A 34 4.37 -1.41 13.83
C VAL A 34 4.67 0.05 13.50
N ILE A 35 3.68 0.83 13.05
CA ILE A 35 3.84 2.25 12.77
C ILE A 35 4.21 3.02 14.03
N TYR A 36 3.57 2.72 15.16
CA TYR A 36 3.91 3.33 16.46
C TYR A 36 5.38 3.08 16.82
N ASP A 37 5.86 1.85 16.69
CA ASP A 37 7.26 1.51 16.95
C ASP A 37 8.23 2.23 15.99
N ILE A 38 7.92 2.27 14.69
CA ILE A 38 8.70 3.02 13.70
C ILE A 38 8.81 4.50 14.10
N VAL A 39 7.68 5.16 14.39
CA VAL A 39 7.65 6.59 14.74
C VAL A 39 8.43 6.84 16.04
N ARG A 40 8.23 6.01 17.06
CA ARG A 40 8.95 6.09 18.33
C ARG A 40 10.46 5.96 18.13
N ASN A 41 10.90 4.99 17.32
CA ASN A 41 12.32 4.75 17.10
C ASN A 41 12.94 5.83 16.21
N VAL A 42 12.26 6.30 15.16
CA VAL A 42 12.81 7.34 14.28
C VAL A 42 12.99 8.68 15.02
N THR A 43 12.07 9.02 15.92
CA THR A 43 12.12 10.25 16.74
C THR A 43 13.12 10.16 17.90
N SER A 44 13.52 8.96 18.31
CA SER A 44 14.52 8.77 19.35
C SER A 44 15.92 9.20 18.87
N ALA A 45 16.53 10.14 19.58
CA ALA A 45 17.90 10.59 19.33
C ALA A 45 18.94 9.47 19.52
N LYS A 46 18.60 8.43 20.29
CA LYS A 46 19.48 7.29 20.57
C LYS A 46 19.42 6.21 19.47
N ALA A 47 18.33 6.14 18.72
CA ALA A 47 18.14 5.10 17.72
C ALA A 47 18.85 5.45 16.40
N ARG A 48 19.85 4.65 16.04
CA ARG A 48 20.57 4.72 14.76
C ARG A 48 19.85 3.87 13.71
N ILE A 49 18.69 4.33 13.25
CA ILE A 49 17.98 3.68 12.14
C ILE A 49 18.61 4.09 10.80
N VAL A 50 18.88 3.10 9.94
CA VAL A 50 19.23 3.29 8.53
C VAL A 50 17.95 3.54 7.72
N ALA A 51 18.02 4.39 6.68
CA ALA A 51 16.87 4.69 5.82
C ALA A 51 15.67 5.36 6.52
N LYS A 52 15.91 6.18 7.56
CA LYS A 52 14.86 6.92 8.30
C LYS A 52 13.83 7.61 7.40
N PRO A 53 14.21 8.40 6.37
CA PRO A 53 13.25 9.12 5.55
C PRO A 53 12.32 8.17 4.76
N ASN A 54 12.90 7.13 4.15
CA ASN A 54 12.15 6.14 3.39
C ASN A 54 11.25 5.28 4.29
N LEU A 55 11.71 4.93 5.50
CA LEU A 55 10.92 4.15 6.46
C LEU A 55 9.70 4.92 6.98
N LEU A 56 9.87 6.22 7.29
CA LEU A 56 8.73 7.07 7.66
C LEU A 56 7.73 7.23 6.51
N LEU A 57 8.23 7.42 5.29
CA LEU A 57 7.38 7.51 4.12
C LEU A 57 6.61 6.20 3.87
N LEU A 58 7.27 5.05 4.05
CA LEU A 58 6.63 3.74 3.95
C LEU A 58 5.51 3.56 4.99
N ALA A 59 5.75 4.00 6.23
CA ALA A 59 4.73 3.98 7.28
C ALA A 59 3.53 4.88 6.94
N LEU A 60 3.77 6.07 6.38
CA LEU A 60 2.73 6.97 5.92
C LEU A 60 1.92 6.37 4.75
N LEU A 61 2.58 5.78 3.76
CA LEU A 61 1.92 5.10 2.64
C LEU A 61 1.04 3.96 3.14
N ASN A 62 1.54 3.13 4.04
CA ASN A 62 0.76 2.06 4.65
C ASN A 62 -0.46 2.57 5.41
N LEU A 63 -0.32 3.65 6.17
CA LEU A 63 -1.47 4.29 6.84
C LEU A 63 -2.52 4.76 5.83
N LEU A 64 -2.10 5.34 4.70
CA LEU A 64 -3.01 5.80 3.65
C LEU A 64 -3.68 4.64 2.91
N ILE A 65 -2.95 3.56 2.60
CA ILE A 65 -3.50 2.36 1.94
C ILE A 65 -4.56 1.71 2.84
N PHE A 66 -4.22 1.42 4.10
CA PHE A 66 -5.17 0.83 5.04
C PHE A 66 -6.33 1.79 5.36
N GLY A 67 -6.05 3.08 5.50
CA GLY A 67 -7.10 4.10 5.65
C GLY A 67 -8.09 4.11 4.48
N SER A 68 -7.59 3.92 3.25
CA SER A 68 -8.43 3.84 2.05
C SER A 68 -9.32 2.58 2.03
N MET A 69 -8.86 1.47 2.61
CA MET A 69 -9.64 0.23 2.70
C MET A 69 -10.64 0.22 3.86
N LEU A 70 -10.51 1.16 4.82
CA LEU A 70 -11.37 1.21 6.01
C LEU A 70 -12.88 1.25 5.71
N PRO A 71 -13.39 2.02 4.73
CA PRO A 71 -14.81 2.00 4.40
C PRO A 71 -15.31 0.62 3.93
N GLN A 72 -14.44 -0.21 3.35
CA GLN A 72 -14.78 -1.59 2.95
C GLN A 72 -14.99 -2.48 4.16
N SER A 73 -14.10 -2.38 5.15
CA SER A 73 -14.23 -3.10 6.40
C SER A 73 -15.46 -2.65 7.18
N LEU A 74 -15.66 -1.33 7.34
CA LEU A 74 -16.81 -0.78 8.05
C LEU A 74 -18.14 -1.22 7.42
N GLY A 75 -18.21 -1.33 6.09
CA GLY A 75 -19.39 -1.81 5.37
C GLY A 75 -19.82 -3.26 5.67
N SER A 76 -19.04 -4.02 6.45
CA SER A 76 -19.42 -5.35 6.94
C SER A 76 -20.21 -5.32 8.26
N PHE A 77 -20.21 -4.20 8.99
CA PHE A 77 -20.89 -4.06 10.29
C PHE A 77 -22.27 -3.41 10.13
N SER A 78 -23.27 -3.90 10.87
CA SER A 78 -24.68 -3.47 10.76
C SER A 78 -24.87 -1.97 10.92
N TRP A 79 -24.20 -1.38 11.91
CA TRP A 79 -24.21 0.08 12.14
C TRP A 79 -23.95 0.87 10.86
N PHE A 80 -23.03 0.41 10.02
CA PHE A 80 -22.59 1.11 8.82
C PHE A 80 -23.42 0.74 7.59
N PHE A 81 -23.65 -0.54 7.32
CA PHE A 81 -24.40 -0.93 6.11
C PHE A 81 -25.89 -0.60 6.18
N GLU A 82 -26.45 -0.40 7.38
CA GLU A 82 -27.81 0.09 7.56
C GLU A 82 -27.92 1.61 7.37
N ASN A 83 -26.83 2.35 7.54
CA ASN A 83 -26.80 3.81 7.41
C ASN A 83 -26.76 4.25 5.95
N GLU A 84 -27.79 4.97 5.51
CA GLU A 84 -27.92 5.43 4.12
C GLU A 84 -26.81 6.40 3.68
N THR A 85 -26.40 7.32 4.56
CA THR A 85 -25.34 8.28 4.28
C THR A 85 -24.01 7.55 4.06
N PHE A 86 -23.71 6.57 4.91
CA PHE A 86 -22.51 5.75 4.75
C PHE A 86 -22.54 4.95 3.44
N ARG A 87 -23.68 4.34 3.08
CA ARG A 87 -23.80 3.60 1.81
C ARG A 87 -23.55 4.48 0.59
N ARG A 88 -24.12 5.69 0.57
CA ARG A 88 -23.89 6.65 -0.52
C ARG A 88 -22.42 7.02 -0.63
N PHE A 89 -21.79 7.33 0.50
CA PHE A 89 -20.35 7.57 0.57
C PHE A 89 -19.55 6.36 0.07
N TYR A 90 -19.84 5.16 0.58
CA TYR A 90 -19.18 3.91 0.22
C TYR A 90 -19.23 3.68 -1.29
N HIS A 91 -20.39 3.81 -1.91
CA HIS A 91 -20.55 3.57 -3.34
C HIS A 91 -19.86 4.65 -4.20
N HIS A 92 -19.99 5.93 -3.86
CA HIS A 92 -19.41 7.02 -4.63
C HIS A 92 -17.87 7.05 -4.54
N SER A 93 -17.34 6.74 -3.36
CA SER A 93 -15.89 6.75 -3.11
C SER A 93 -15.18 5.46 -3.55
N LYS A 94 -15.89 4.37 -3.83
CA LYS A 94 -15.30 3.04 -4.09
C LYS A 94 -14.28 3.03 -5.24
N ILE A 95 -14.61 3.63 -6.38
CA ILE A 95 -13.72 3.68 -7.53
C ILE A 95 -12.47 4.53 -7.25
N PRO A 96 -12.58 5.81 -6.84
CA PRO A 96 -11.40 6.62 -6.58
C PRO A 96 -10.54 6.08 -5.44
N ILE A 97 -11.13 5.51 -4.40
CA ILE A 97 -10.40 4.83 -3.31
C ILE A 97 -9.60 3.64 -3.84
N ASN A 98 -10.20 2.77 -4.66
CA ASN A 98 -9.49 1.62 -5.22
C ASN A 98 -8.37 2.05 -6.17
N ALA A 99 -8.61 3.07 -7.01
CA ALA A 99 -7.59 3.61 -7.90
C ALA A 99 -6.42 4.23 -7.10
N LEU A 100 -6.72 4.98 -6.05
CA LEU A 100 -5.73 5.54 -5.14
C LEU A 100 -4.95 4.46 -4.40
N SER A 101 -5.60 3.40 -3.92
CA SER A 101 -4.93 2.27 -3.27
C SER A 101 -3.93 1.60 -4.22
N ASN A 102 -4.28 1.42 -5.50
CA ASN A 102 -3.35 0.87 -6.49
C ASN A 102 -2.12 1.77 -6.69
N LEU A 103 -2.34 3.09 -6.81
CA LEU A 103 -1.26 4.07 -6.93
C LEU A 103 -0.32 4.01 -5.72
N MET A 104 -0.89 4.03 -4.51
CA MET A 104 -0.11 4.04 -3.27
C MET A 104 0.64 2.73 -3.08
N SER A 105 0.05 1.56 -3.41
CA SER A 105 0.76 0.28 -3.38
C SER A 105 1.91 0.22 -4.40
N ALA A 106 1.76 0.84 -5.57
CA ALA A 106 2.86 0.95 -6.53
C ALA A 106 4.00 1.84 -6.01
N MET A 107 3.68 2.93 -5.29
CA MET A 107 4.69 3.72 -4.60
C MET A 107 5.35 2.93 -3.46
N GLU A 108 4.55 2.21 -2.67
CA GLU A 108 4.98 1.44 -1.49
C GLU A 108 6.10 0.46 -1.83
N ILE A 109 5.95 -0.30 -2.92
CA ILE A 109 6.97 -1.26 -3.33
C ILE A 109 8.27 -0.57 -3.81
N CYS A 110 8.16 0.57 -4.50
CA CYS A 110 9.32 1.35 -4.91
C CYS A 110 10.10 1.90 -3.70
N ILE A 111 9.38 2.41 -2.69
CA ILE A 111 9.98 2.88 -1.44
C ILE A 111 10.60 1.71 -0.66
N THR A 112 9.94 0.55 -0.63
CA THR A 112 10.49 -0.66 0.01
C THR A 112 11.80 -1.09 -0.65
N LEU A 113 11.86 -1.12 -1.98
CA LEU A 113 13.09 -1.41 -2.71
C LEU A 113 14.18 -0.36 -2.43
N ALA A 114 13.80 0.92 -2.33
CA ALA A 114 14.73 1.99 -1.97
C ALA A 114 15.31 1.82 -0.56
N ILE A 115 14.52 1.36 0.42
CA ILE A 115 15.02 1.00 1.76
C ILE A 115 16.05 -0.12 1.66
N CYS A 116 15.74 -1.21 0.95
CA CYS A 116 16.69 -2.31 0.75
C CYS A 116 18.01 -1.84 0.12
N LEU A 117 17.91 -0.99 -0.91
CA LEU A 117 19.07 -0.45 -1.61
C LEU A 117 19.88 0.50 -0.71
N GLU A 118 19.23 1.38 0.05
CA GLU A 118 19.89 2.29 0.97
C GLU A 118 20.66 1.52 2.06
N CYS A 119 20.04 0.49 2.64
CA CYS A 119 20.69 -0.40 3.61
C CYS A 119 21.96 -1.05 3.03
N TYR A 120 21.86 -1.63 1.83
CA TYR A 120 23.01 -2.22 1.15
C TYR A 120 24.12 -1.21 0.85
N LEU A 121 23.76 -0.03 0.30
CA LEU A 121 24.72 1.00 -0.08
C LEU A 121 25.44 1.61 1.13
N ARG A 122 24.75 1.75 2.27
CA ARG A 122 25.37 2.20 3.52
C ARG A 122 26.35 1.18 4.06
N SER A 123 26.01 -0.11 4.04
CA SER A 123 26.95 -1.17 4.44
C SER A 123 28.20 -1.18 3.56
N LYS A 124 28.05 -0.90 2.25
CA LYS A 124 29.18 -0.75 1.32
C LYS A 124 29.94 0.58 1.46
N SER A 125 29.51 1.49 2.34
CA SER A 125 30.06 2.87 2.45
C SER A 125 30.07 3.62 1.10
N SER A 126 29.06 3.39 0.25
CA SER A 126 29.00 3.98 -1.08
C SER A 126 28.58 5.45 -1.03
N SER A 127 29.18 6.28 -1.89
CA SER A 127 28.80 7.68 -2.08
C SER A 127 27.37 7.87 -2.62
N LEU A 128 26.77 6.83 -3.22
CA LEU A 128 25.38 6.83 -3.72
C LEU A 128 24.34 6.96 -2.60
N THR A 129 24.71 6.69 -1.34
CA THR A 129 23.84 6.89 -0.16
C THR A 129 23.33 8.32 -0.03
N LYS A 130 24.11 9.31 -0.51
CA LYS A 130 23.74 10.74 -0.52
C LYS A 130 22.49 11.05 -1.35
N CYS A 131 22.07 10.15 -2.25
CA CYS A 131 20.83 10.31 -3.01
C CYS A 131 19.57 10.12 -2.16
N PHE A 132 19.68 9.42 -1.02
CA PHE A 132 18.56 9.16 -0.09
C PHE A 132 18.53 10.12 1.10
N GLU A 133 19.47 11.07 1.17
CA GLU A 133 19.42 12.16 2.14
C GLU A 133 18.34 13.17 1.74
N PRO A 134 17.60 13.78 2.68
CA PRO A 134 16.48 14.69 2.41
C PRO A 134 16.98 16.01 1.79
N ASN A 135 17.26 15.97 0.50
CA ASN A 135 17.76 17.05 -0.33
C ASN A 135 16.95 17.12 -1.64
N ALA A 136 17.31 18.05 -2.54
CA ALA A 136 16.62 18.18 -3.82
C ALA A 136 16.65 16.90 -4.68
N ARG A 137 17.70 16.07 -4.58
CA ARG A 137 17.80 14.79 -5.30
C ARG A 137 16.80 13.77 -4.76
N TYR A 138 16.62 13.71 -3.44
CA TYR A 138 15.59 12.87 -2.84
C TYR A 138 14.18 13.33 -3.22
N ALA A 139 13.92 14.63 -3.29
CA ALA A 139 12.65 15.15 -3.78
C ALA A 139 12.40 14.75 -5.25
N ILE A 140 13.42 14.85 -6.12
CA ILE A 140 13.34 14.38 -7.51
C ILE A 140 13.02 12.88 -7.55
N PHE A 141 13.71 12.07 -6.74
CA PHE A 141 13.43 10.64 -6.62
C PHE A 141 11.97 10.37 -6.26
N LEU A 142 11.41 11.05 -5.25
CA LEU A 142 10.01 10.88 -4.86
C LEU A 142 9.03 11.28 -5.97
N VAL A 143 9.29 12.39 -6.67
CA VAL A 143 8.49 12.83 -7.82
C VAL A 143 8.55 11.80 -8.94
N THR A 144 9.72 11.23 -9.22
CA THR A 144 9.87 10.16 -10.22
C THR A 144 9.09 8.91 -9.82
N VAL A 145 9.16 8.48 -8.55
CA VAL A 145 8.40 7.33 -8.04
C VAL A 145 6.91 7.58 -8.18
N LEU A 146 6.42 8.76 -7.80
CA LEU A 146 5.01 9.13 -7.95
C LEU A 146 4.57 9.13 -9.42
N ALA A 147 5.35 9.75 -10.30
CA ALA A 147 5.04 9.84 -11.74
C ALA A 147 5.04 8.47 -12.41
N ALA A 148 6.03 7.62 -12.11
CA ALA A 148 6.11 6.26 -12.63
C ALA A 148 4.95 5.39 -12.13
N SER A 149 4.61 5.50 -10.84
CA SER A 149 3.47 4.79 -10.25
C SER A 149 2.16 5.23 -10.89
N MET A 150 1.97 6.55 -11.07
CA MET A 150 0.80 7.11 -11.75
C MET A 150 0.70 6.62 -13.20
N ALA A 151 1.80 6.63 -13.96
CA ALA A 151 1.81 6.13 -15.33
C ALA A 151 1.38 4.66 -15.43
N LEU A 152 1.72 3.85 -14.43
CA LEU A 152 1.34 2.43 -14.37
C LEU A 152 -0.10 2.22 -13.92
N THR A 153 -0.65 3.04 -13.03
CA THR A 153 -1.95 2.79 -12.38
C THR A 153 -3.06 3.76 -12.79
N ALA A 154 -2.78 4.78 -13.61
CA ALA A 154 -3.74 5.82 -14.00
C ALA A 154 -5.01 5.25 -14.66
N TYR A 155 -4.89 4.12 -15.37
CA TYR A 155 -6.04 3.49 -16.02
C TYR A 155 -7.14 3.09 -15.01
N HIS A 156 -6.82 2.80 -13.75
CA HIS A 156 -7.83 2.48 -12.71
C HIS A 156 -8.79 3.65 -12.43
N PHE A 157 -8.40 4.89 -12.69
CA PHE A 157 -9.27 6.06 -12.50
C PHE A 157 -10.39 6.15 -13.55
N VAL A 158 -10.21 5.50 -14.70
CA VAL A 158 -11.14 5.58 -15.84
C VAL A 158 -11.71 4.22 -16.26
N LEU A 159 -11.15 3.13 -15.73
CA LEU A 159 -11.52 1.75 -16.06
C LEU A 159 -12.95 1.39 -15.64
N TYR A 160 -13.42 1.97 -14.54
CA TYR A 160 -14.69 1.59 -13.92
C TYR A 160 -15.67 2.76 -13.92
N GLU A 161 -16.95 2.44 -14.16
CA GLU A 161 -18.07 3.36 -14.02
C GLU A 161 -19.07 2.83 -13.00
N LEU A 162 -19.75 3.76 -12.32
CA LEU A 162 -20.83 3.46 -11.40
C LEU A 162 -22.15 3.46 -12.16
N ASP A 163 -22.80 2.30 -12.23
CA ASP A 163 -24.20 2.18 -12.64
C ASP A 163 -25.07 2.14 -11.37
N THR A 164 -25.96 3.13 -11.23
CA THR A 164 -26.81 3.27 -10.03
C THR A 164 -28.27 3.08 -10.39
N GLY A 165 -29.00 2.37 -9.54
CA GLY A 165 -30.43 2.18 -9.68
C GLY A 165 -31.10 2.07 -8.32
N TYR A 166 -32.43 2.24 -8.30
CA TYR A 166 -33.22 2.08 -7.09
C TYR A 166 -34.09 0.83 -7.17
N LYS A 167 -34.11 0.06 -6.08
CA LYS A 167 -35.06 -1.03 -5.83
C LYS A 167 -35.96 -0.67 -4.64
N CYS A 168 -36.98 -1.49 -4.40
CA CYS A 168 -37.91 -1.35 -3.28
C CYS A 168 -38.60 0.02 -3.27
N ASN A 169 -39.25 0.39 -4.38
CA ASN A 169 -40.01 1.65 -4.50
C ASN A 169 -39.18 2.91 -4.16
N GLY A 170 -37.92 2.97 -4.63
CA GLY A 170 -37.03 4.12 -4.40
C GLY A 170 -36.25 4.08 -3.08
N THR A 171 -36.48 3.10 -2.21
CA THR A 171 -35.90 3.10 -0.85
C THR A 171 -34.53 2.42 -0.72
N LYS A 172 -34.13 1.63 -1.71
CA LYS A 172 -32.87 0.86 -1.69
C LYS A 172 -32.00 1.22 -2.90
N LEU A 173 -30.91 1.95 -2.66
CA LEU A 173 -29.88 2.20 -3.65
C LEU A 173 -29.13 0.89 -3.96
N VAL A 174 -29.09 0.53 -5.24
CA VAL A 174 -28.32 -0.58 -5.79
C VAL A 174 -27.28 0.00 -6.73
N VAL A 175 -26.02 -0.35 -6.50
CA VAL A 175 -24.90 0.14 -7.31
C VAL A 175 -24.16 -1.05 -7.89
N ARG A 176 -23.93 -1.01 -9.20
CA ARG A 176 -23.10 -1.97 -9.92
C ARG A 176 -21.89 -1.25 -10.48
N ILE A 177 -20.74 -1.89 -10.39
CA ILE A 177 -19.53 -1.40 -11.03
C ILE A 177 -19.47 -2.05 -12.42
N LYS A 178 -19.45 -1.22 -13.46
CA LYS A 178 -19.33 -1.67 -14.85
C LYS A 178 -17.93 -1.31 -15.36
N LEU A 179 -17.36 -2.16 -16.21
CA LEU A 179 -16.15 -1.79 -16.96
C LEU A 179 -16.52 -0.79 -18.05
N ASN A 180 -15.73 0.28 -18.17
CA ASN A 180 -15.83 1.23 -19.26
C ASN A 180 -15.13 0.68 -20.51
N THR A 181 -15.84 -0.18 -21.23
CA THR A 181 -15.35 -0.80 -22.48
C THR A 181 -15.28 0.16 -23.66
N ASP A 182 -15.95 1.31 -23.57
CA ASP A 182 -15.96 2.32 -24.62
C ASP A 182 -14.62 3.08 -24.67
N LEU A 183 -13.97 3.22 -23.51
CA LEU A 183 -12.63 3.82 -23.39
C LEU A 183 -11.48 2.81 -23.52
N LEU A 184 -11.61 1.62 -22.92
CA LEU A 184 -10.56 0.61 -22.86
C LEU A 184 -11.08 -0.76 -23.30
N THR A 185 -10.48 -1.31 -24.36
CA THR A 185 -10.81 -2.67 -24.79
C THR A 185 -10.37 -3.72 -23.77
N MET A 186 -11.06 -4.86 -23.74
CA MET A 186 -10.71 -5.97 -22.82
C MET A 186 -9.27 -6.48 -23.00
N ALA A 187 -8.73 -6.39 -24.22
CA ALA A 187 -7.34 -6.73 -24.50
C ALA A 187 -6.37 -5.73 -23.84
N ALA A 188 -6.66 -4.43 -23.94
CA ALA A 188 -5.86 -3.39 -23.28
C ALA A 188 -5.89 -3.53 -21.76
N ILE A 189 -7.05 -3.83 -21.17
CA ILE A 189 -7.20 -4.04 -19.72
C ILE A 189 -6.33 -5.20 -19.24
N LYS A 190 -6.36 -6.34 -19.96
CA LYS A 190 -5.50 -7.49 -19.65
C LYS A 190 -4.01 -7.13 -19.75
N PHE A 191 -3.63 -6.37 -20.78
CA PHE A 191 -2.26 -5.91 -20.97
C PHE A 191 -1.80 -4.98 -19.83
N PHE A 192 -2.60 -4.00 -19.43
CA PHE A 192 -2.28 -3.10 -18.32
C PHE A 192 -2.19 -3.83 -16.98
N ASN A 193 -3.15 -4.71 -16.67
CA ASN A 193 -3.12 -5.53 -15.46
C ASN A 193 -1.87 -6.41 -15.40
N LEU A 194 -1.52 -7.06 -16.52
CA LEU A 194 -0.30 -7.88 -16.62
C LEU A 194 0.96 -7.03 -16.45
N THR A 195 1.02 -5.88 -17.12
CA THR A 195 2.16 -4.96 -17.04
C THR A 195 2.35 -4.45 -15.61
N GLN A 196 1.27 -4.02 -14.95
CA GLN A 196 1.30 -3.60 -13.55
C GLN A 196 1.77 -4.77 -12.66
N ALA A 197 1.23 -5.97 -12.82
CA ALA A 197 1.65 -7.13 -12.02
C ALA A 197 3.15 -7.45 -12.19
N VAL A 198 3.67 -7.42 -13.43
CA VAL A 198 5.08 -7.69 -13.69
C VAL A 198 5.98 -6.59 -13.11
N VAL A 199 5.64 -5.32 -13.34
CA VAL A 199 6.48 -4.17 -12.97
C VAL A 199 6.40 -3.82 -11.48
N VAL A 200 5.23 -4.00 -10.86
CA VAL A 200 4.99 -3.63 -9.45
C VAL A 200 5.20 -4.81 -8.50
N ILE A 201 5.04 -6.06 -8.97
CA ILE A 201 5.17 -7.25 -8.09
C ILE A 201 6.41 -8.06 -8.46
N VAL A 202 6.47 -8.59 -9.68
CA VAL A 202 7.49 -9.60 -10.04
C VAL A 202 8.90 -9.01 -10.03
N ILE A 203 9.12 -7.91 -10.75
CA ILE A 203 10.45 -7.29 -10.86
C ILE A 203 10.95 -6.78 -9.50
N PRO A 204 10.17 -6.01 -8.71
CA PRO A 204 10.64 -5.53 -7.41
C PRO A 204 10.92 -6.67 -6.43
N CYS A 205 10.11 -7.74 -6.42
CA CYS A 205 10.38 -8.92 -5.58
C CYS A 205 11.74 -9.56 -5.92
N ILE A 206 12.05 -9.76 -7.21
CA ILE A 206 13.35 -10.28 -7.64
C ILE A 206 14.47 -9.33 -7.21
N CYS A 207 14.31 -8.02 -7.46
CA CYS A 207 15.30 -7.01 -7.06
C CYS A 207 15.54 -7.00 -5.55
N MET A 208 14.49 -7.06 -4.72
CA MET A 208 14.60 -7.11 -3.27
C MET A 208 15.36 -8.35 -2.81
N ILE A 209 15.05 -9.52 -3.37
CA ILE A 209 15.76 -10.78 -3.06
C ILE A 209 17.26 -10.64 -3.40
N LEU A 210 17.58 -10.14 -4.59
CA LEU A 210 18.97 -9.97 -5.03
C LEU A 210 19.74 -8.96 -4.18
N VAL A 211 19.14 -7.81 -3.87
CA VAL A 211 19.77 -6.77 -3.03
C VAL A 211 19.99 -7.27 -1.62
N ASN A 212 18.98 -7.91 -1.02
CA ASN A 212 19.09 -8.47 0.33
C ASN A 212 20.09 -9.63 0.41
N HIS A 213 20.18 -10.45 -0.64
CA HIS A 213 21.19 -11.50 -0.72
C HIS A 213 22.61 -10.92 -0.74
N LYS A 214 22.87 -9.94 -1.63
CA LYS A 214 24.16 -9.24 -1.68
C LYS A 214 24.49 -8.51 -0.37
N HIS A 215 23.49 -7.94 0.28
CA HIS A 215 23.66 -7.30 1.58
C HIS A 215 24.06 -8.31 2.65
N ALA A 216 23.41 -9.47 2.70
CA ALA A 216 23.77 -10.54 3.63
C ALA A 216 25.17 -11.12 3.35
N GLU A 217 25.56 -11.27 2.08
CA GLU A 217 26.92 -11.68 1.70
C GLU A 217 27.96 -10.68 2.17
N LEU A 218 27.72 -9.39 1.96
CA LEU A 218 28.64 -8.32 2.40
C LEU A 218 28.85 -8.36 3.91
N ILE A 219 27.77 -8.49 4.68
CA ILE A 219 27.83 -8.61 6.15
C ILE A 219 28.59 -9.89 6.58
N ARG A 220 28.52 -10.97 5.79
CA ARG A 220 29.26 -12.22 6.08
C ARG A 220 30.74 -12.15 5.67
N SER A 221 31.06 -11.48 4.58
CA SER A 221 32.43 -11.36 4.06
C SER A 221 33.28 -10.38 4.87
N ASP A 222 32.65 -9.35 5.43
CA ASP A 222 33.26 -8.52 6.45
C ASP A 222 33.30 -9.31 7.76
N VAL A 223 34.33 -10.16 7.93
CA VAL A 223 34.72 -10.68 9.25
C VAL A 223 34.98 -9.46 10.12
N PHE A 224 34.00 -9.08 10.94
CA PHE A 224 34.09 -7.99 11.90
C PHE A 224 35.48 -8.00 12.54
N PRO A 225 36.29 -6.93 12.40
CA PRO A 225 37.46 -6.80 13.26
C PRO A 225 36.93 -6.83 14.70
N THR A 226 37.43 -7.77 15.49
CA THR A 226 36.99 -8.07 16.87
C THR A 226 37.08 -6.88 17.84
N SER A 227 37.57 -5.72 17.41
CA SER A 227 37.54 -4.46 18.15
C SER A 227 36.29 -3.60 17.92
N SER A 228 35.46 -3.88 16.90
CA SER A 228 34.23 -3.13 16.57
C SER A 228 32.95 -3.79 17.10
N PHE A 229 33.06 -4.96 17.74
CA PHE A 229 31.93 -5.73 18.27
C PHE A 229 31.18 -5.05 19.43
N SER A 230 31.71 -3.96 20.01
CA SER A 230 31.00 -3.17 21.02
C SER A 230 29.96 -2.24 20.42
N GLU A 231 30.21 -1.64 19.24
CA GLU A 231 29.29 -0.67 18.65
C GLU A 231 28.14 -1.32 17.85
N CYS A 232 28.35 -2.48 17.22
CA CYS A 232 27.28 -3.18 16.50
C CYS A 232 26.32 -3.95 17.43
N ARG A 233 26.72 -4.29 18.66
CA ARG A 233 25.85 -4.97 19.63
C ARG A 233 24.78 -4.05 20.21
N GLU A 234 24.99 -2.74 20.19
CA GLU A 234 24.00 -1.74 20.62
C GLU A 234 22.96 -1.41 19.55
N LEU A 235 23.15 -1.84 18.29
CA LEU A 235 22.19 -1.61 17.19
C LEU A 235 21.04 -2.63 17.14
N PHE A 236 21.17 -3.74 17.85
CA PHE A 236 20.17 -4.81 17.92
C PHE A 236 19.72 -5.13 19.36
N ARG A 237 19.84 -4.15 20.27
CA ARG A 237 19.31 -4.24 21.63
C ARG A 237 18.27 -3.17 21.90
#